data_AF-A0AAW1C546-F1
#
_entry.id   AF-A0AAW1C546-F1
#
_cell.length_a   1.000
_cell.length_b   1.000
_cell.length_c   1.000
_cell.angle_alpha   90.00
_cell.angle_beta   90.00
_cell.angle_gamma   90.00
#
_symmetry.space_group_name_H-M   'P 1'
#
loop_
_entity.id
_entity.type
_entity.pdbx_description
1 polymer ?
#
loop_
_entity_poly.entity_id
_entity_poly.type
_entity_poly.pdbx_seq_one_letter_code
_entity_poly.pdbx_strand_id
1 'polypeptide(L)'
;MDLPASSTDLSTVGLNYQEEEITVDVKDEFYGILAKGDNRILQHNVLTRVHVLSFLSGLAECRLGLNDILIKGNEIVLRQDIMPTTTTKWIQLNDCHFHSCVDEEAFASAHVIMFNPLDACRFELMRFRSVFSEKTMPFTLRVTASVNGAEVELQSWLMMSPGFSSNRDPLAQVPCENVMIRYPVPHKWVKNFRRDSVLGEKSLKAKVNKTANFGSTSVSGSEPAMRVTLGTAKYEHAFNSVVWRINRLPDKNSAAGHPHCFFCHLELGSDREVPSHFVRYVDVDFDMPASSASKAAVRSISVEGKTDVRKWVNYAAHYSYKVGIERKKSLNPDNLGKDSDNAKECAVQ
;
A
#
# COMPACT_ATOMS: atom_id res chain seq x y z
N MET A 1 42.57 4.11 36.63
CA MET A 1 43.05 3.12 35.65
C MET A 1 41.89 2.18 35.52
N ASP A 2 40.97 2.49 34.62
CA ASP A 2 39.72 1.75 34.46
C ASP A 2 39.51 1.59 32.95
N LEU A 3 39.58 0.34 32.51
CA LEU A 3 39.52 -0.07 31.12
C LEU A 3 38.10 0.14 30.56
N PRO A 4 37.95 0.55 29.29
CA PRO A 4 36.63 0.59 28.66
C PRO A 4 36.18 -0.83 28.34
N ALA A 5 34.88 -1.08 28.55
CA ALA A 5 34.22 -2.34 28.26
C ALA A 5 34.28 -2.64 26.75
N SER A 6 35.17 -3.55 26.35
CA SER A 6 35.08 -4.24 25.07
C SER A 6 34.02 -5.35 25.20
N SER A 7 32.78 -5.09 24.78
CA SER A 7 31.84 -6.17 24.48
C SER A 7 32.05 -6.66 23.04
N THR A 8 33.25 -7.17 22.79
CA THR A 8 33.52 -8.09 21.70
C THR A 8 32.91 -9.43 22.10
N ASP A 9 31.61 -9.59 21.89
CA ASP A 9 30.96 -10.88 22.05
C ASP A 9 31.32 -11.74 20.82
N LEU A 10 32.30 -12.62 21.05
CA LEU A 10 33.12 -13.33 20.06
C LEU A 10 32.39 -14.48 19.33
N SER A 11 31.08 -14.38 19.05
CA SER A 11 30.37 -15.47 18.34
C SER A 11 30.74 -15.58 16.85
N THR A 12 31.56 -14.67 16.33
CA THR A 12 31.96 -14.59 14.90
C THR A 12 33.38 -15.09 14.62
N VAL A 13 34.10 -15.63 15.62
CA VAL A 13 35.42 -16.24 15.37
C VAL A 13 35.23 -17.67 14.84
N GLY A 14 35.30 -17.81 13.52
CA GLY A 14 35.56 -19.11 12.87
C GLY A 14 34.47 -19.69 12.00
N LEU A 15 33.50 -18.91 11.50
CA LEU A 15 32.63 -19.37 10.43
C LEU A 15 33.26 -18.99 9.09
N ASN A 16 33.68 -20.01 8.34
CA ASN A 16 34.18 -19.86 6.98
C ASN A 16 33.08 -20.32 6.03
N TYR A 17 32.46 -19.37 5.32
CA TYR A 17 31.49 -19.67 4.29
C TYR A 17 32.20 -20.05 2.99
N GLN A 18 31.67 -21.08 2.31
CA GLN A 18 32.17 -21.45 0.98
C GLN A 18 31.87 -20.37 -0.06
N GLU A 19 30.73 -19.72 0.08
CA GLU A 19 30.33 -18.56 -0.73
C GLU A 19 29.88 -17.45 0.21
N GLU A 20 30.44 -16.26 0.03
CA GLU A 20 30.12 -15.10 0.85
C GLU A 20 29.07 -14.23 0.15
N GLU A 21 28.01 -13.88 0.87
CA GLU A 21 26.95 -13.05 0.32
C GLU A 21 26.29 -12.15 1.35
N ILE A 22 25.75 -11.03 0.86
CA ILE A 22 24.94 -10.09 1.62
C ILE A 22 23.67 -9.76 0.83
N THR A 23 22.53 -9.89 1.48
CA THR A 23 21.22 -9.56 0.94
C THR A 23 20.61 -8.42 1.73
N VAL A 24 20.16 -7.39 1.01
CA VAL A 24 19.49 -6.22 1.57
C VAL A 24 18.04 -6.18 1.06
N ASP A 25 17.08 -6.25 1.98
CA ASP A 25 15.66 -6.14 1.66
C ASP A 25 15.12 -4.77 2.09
N VAL A 26 14.72 -3.95 1.13
CA VAL A 26 14.08 -2.65 1.35
C VAL A 26 12.56 -2.82 1.24
N LYS A 27 11.87 -2.69 2.37
CA LYS A 27 10.41 -2.85 2.46
C LYS A 27 9.75 -1.52 2.80
N ASP A 28 8.89 -1.04 1.92
CA ASP A 28 8.06 0.14 2.16
C ASP A 28 6.68 -0.25 2.69
N GLU A 29 6.21 0.44 3.71
CA GLU A 29 4.83 0.45 4.19
C GLU A 29 4.23 1.84 3.92
N PHE A 30 3.43 1.97 2.88
CA PHE A 30 2.71 3.19 2.54
C PHE A 30 1.40 3.26 3.32
N TYR A 31 1.18 4.39 3.98
CA TYR A 31 -0.08 4.75 4.62
C TYR A 31 -0.64 6.03 4.00
N GLY A 32 -1.95 6.09 3.74
CA GLY A 32 -2.52 7.32 3.19
C GLY A 32 -4.04 7.48 3.30
N ILE A 33 -4.49 8.69 2.99
CA ILE A 33 -5.91 9.05 2.84
C ILE A 33 -6.07 9.76 1.50
N LEU A 34 -6.93 9.22 0.65
CA LEU A 34 -7.29 9.77 -0.66
C LEU A 34 -8.63 10.49 -0.59
N ALA A 35 -8.71 11.57 -1.37
CA ALA A 35 -9.95 12.30 -1.60
C ALA A 35 -10.98 11.42 -2.34
N LYS A 36 -12.26 11.76 -2.12
CA LYS A 36 -13.37 11.17 -2.88
C LYS A 36 -13.31 11.64 -4.34
N GLY A 37 -13.56 10.72 -5.28
CA GLY A 37 -13.63 11.03 -6.70
C GLY A 37 -12.27 11.04 -7.40
N ASP A 38 -11.52 12.13 -7.29
CA ASP A 38 -10.26 12.35 -8.01
C ASP A 38 -9.06 11.56 -7.46
N ASN A 39 -9.23 10.84 -6.34
CA ASN A 39 -8.19 10.04 -5.69
C ASN A 39 -6.93 10.86 -5.33
N ARG A 40 -7.06 12.19 -5.18
CA ARG A 40 -5.94 13.04 -4.76
C ARG A 40 -5.48 12.64 -3.37
N ILE A 41 -4.18 12.46 -3.20
CA ILE A 41 -3.57 12.14 -1.92
C ILE A 41 -3.72 13.35 -0.98
N LEU A 42 -4.47 13.19 0.10
CA LEU A 42 -4.68 14.23 1.12
C LEU A 42 -3.62 14.15 2.22
N GLN A 43 -3.28 12.93 2.62
CA GLN A 43 -2.27 12.63 3.63
C GLN A 43 -1.57 11.35 3.22
N HIS A 44 -0.26 11.28 3.44
CA HIS A 44 0.51 10.06 3.25
C HIS A 44 1.71 10.01 4.19
N ASN A 45 2.20 8.80 4.43
CA ASN A 45 3.44 8.51 5.13
C ASN A 45 4.01 7.20 4.56
N VAL A 46 5.31 7.14 4.30
CA VAL A 46 5.98 5.90 3.92
C VAL A 46 6.96 5.54 5.01
N LEU A 47 6.77 4.38 5.64
CA LEU A 47 7.75 3.80 6.56
C LEU A 47 8.58 2.78 5.78
N THR A 48 9.87 3.03 5.63
CA THR A 48 10.79 2.11 4.98
C THR A 48 11.59 1.35 6.03
N ARG A 49 11.63 0.02 5.93
CA ARG A 49 12.44 -0.86 6.76
C ARG A 49 13.48 -1.56 5.90
N VAL A 50 14.75 -1.40 6.26
CA VAL A 50 15.88 -2.05 5.59
C VAL A 50 16.31 -3.23 6.44
N HIS A 51 16.20 -4.43 5.88
CA HIS A 51 16.67 -5.65 6.52
C HIS A 51 17.95 -6.13 5.85
N VAL A 52 18.84 -6.74 6.63
CA VAL A 52 20.05 -7.37 6.13
C VAL A 52 20.08 -8.83 6.54
N LEU A 53 20.56 -9.67 5.64
CA LEU A 53 20.97 -11.05 5.89
C LEU A 53 22.35 -11.23 5.25
N SER A 54 23.32 -11.73 6.01
CA SER A 54 24.69 -11.90 5.54
C SER A 54 25.26 -13.24 5.95
N PHE A 55 26.07 -13.80 5.05
CA PHE A 55 26.92 -14.96 5.26
C PHE A 55 28.36 -14.51 4.96
N LEU A 56 29.05 -14.01 5.98
CA LEU A 56 30.38 -13.40 5.85
C LEU A 56 31.33 -14.03 6.87
N SER A 57 32.52 -14.41 6.41
CA SER A 57 33.50 -15.11 7.22
C SER A 57 34.34 -14.14 8.06
N GLY A 58 34.41 -14.35 9.38
CA GLY A 58 35.18 -13.48 10.28
C GLY A 58 34.57 -12.08 10.46
N LEU A 59 35.38 -11.14 10.93
CA LEU A 59 34.96 -9.75 11.14
C LEU A 59 34.90 -9.02 9.79
N ALA A 60 33.70 -8.57 9.41
CA ALA A 60 33.42 -7.98 8.11
C ALA A 60 32.58 -6.71 8.29
N GLU A 61 33.25 -5.57 8.51
CA GLU A 61 32.58 -4.27 8.55
C GLU A 61 31.91 -4.00 7.19
N CYS A 62 30.62 -3.66 7.23
CA CYS A 62 29.80 -3.41 6.05
C CYS A 62 29.46 -1.93 5.95
N ARG A 63 29.38 -1.40 4.72
CA ARG A 63 28.86 -0.06 4.45
C ARG A 63 27.73 -0.12 3.45
N LEU A 64 26.62 0.54 3.77
CA LEU A 64 25.44 0.65 2.93
C LEU A 64 25.20 2.11 2.54
N GLY A 65 25.15 2.39 1.24
CA GLY A 65 24.79 3.68 0.70
C GLY A 65 23.35 3.69 0.19
N LEU A 66 22.56 4.67 0.63
CA LEU A 66 21.22 4.94 0.11
C LEU A 66 21.25 6.19 -0.79
N ASN A 67 20.22 6.38 -1.62
CA ASN A 67 20.01 7.61 -2.40
C ASN A 67 19.49 8.78 -1.54
N ASP A 68 20.18 9.09 -0.44
CA ASP A 68 19.88 10.22 0.46
C ASP A 68 20.28 11.56 -0.18
N ILE A 69 19.33 12.47 -0.30
CA ILE A 69 19.51 13.79 -0.93
C ILE A 69 20.71 14.57 -0.38
N LEU A 70 21.08 14.33 0.88
CA LEU A 70 22.19 15.01 1.56
C LEU A 70 23.57 14.62 1.01
N ILE A 71 23.71 13.45 0.40
CA ILE A 71 24.97 12.98 -0.23
C ILE A 71 24.93 13.02 -1.76
N LYS A 72 23.90 13.64 -2.35
CA LYS A 72 23.73 13.69 -3.80
C LYS A 72 24.94 14.31 -4.50
N GLY A 73 25.65 13.50 -5.28
CA GLY A 73 26.84 13.91 -6.04
C GLY A 73 28.15 13.85 -5.26
N ASN A 74 28.11 13.55 -3.95
CA ASN A 74 29.26 13.41 -3.07
C ASN A 74 29.45 11.97 -2.59
N GLU A 75 28.87 10.99 -3.29
CA GLU A 75 29.00 9.57 -2.97
C GLU A 75 30.44 9.11 -3.16
N ILE A 76 31.07 8.63 -2.08
CA ILE A 76 32.41 8.05 -2.11
C ILE A 76 32.26 6.53 -2.07
N VAL A 77 32.30 5.89 -3.24
CA VAL A 77 32.10 4.44 -3.39
C VAL A 77 33.07 3.87 -4.43
N LEU A 78 33.56 2.65 -4.18
CA LEU A 78 34.35 1.93 -5.18
C LEU A 78 33.44 1.43 -6.29
N ARG A 79 33.96 1.35 -7.53
CA ARG A 79 33.17 0.93 -8.70
C ARG A 79 32.53 -0.46 -8.53
N GLN A 80 33.20 -1.38 -7.85
CA GLN A 80 32.72 -2.74 -7.57
C GLN A 80 31.62 -2.80 -6.50
N ASP A 81 31.44 -1.72 -5.73
CA ASP A 81 30.45 -1.64 -4.66
C ASP A 81 29.16 -0.95 -5.10
N ILE A 82 29.16 -0.33 -6.29
CA ILE A 82 27.99 0.35 -6.85
C ILE A 82 26.92 -0.67 -7.21
N MET A 83 25.72 -0.46 -6.67
CA MET A 83 24.54 -1.25 -7.00
C MET A 83 23.80 -0.62 -8.18
N PRO A 84 23.38 -1.43 -9.17
CA PRO A 84 22.57 -0.94 -10.27
C PRO A 84 21.21 -0.49 -9.73
N THR A 85 20.80 0.72 -10.10
CA THR A 85 19.50 1.29 -9.74
C THR A 85 18.88 1.97 -10.95
N THR A 86 17.56 1.85 -11.09
CA THR A 86 16.82 2.51 -12.18
C THR A 86 16.28 3.89 -11.78
N THR A 87 16.24 4.20 -10.48
CA THR A 87 15.71 5.47 -10.01
C THR A 87 16.79 6.56 -10.04
N THR A 88 16.42 7.70 -10.61
CA THR A 88 17.22 8.95 -10.55
C THR A 88 16.74 9.86 -9.42
N LYS A 89 15.67 9.48 -8.72
CA LYS A 89 15.13 10.23 -7.59
C LYS A 89 16.04 10.05 -6.38
N TRP A 90 16.16 11.14 -5.64
CA TRP A 90 16.86 11.22 -4.37
C TRP A 90 15.83 11.49 -3.29
N ILE A 91 15.97 10.83 -2.16
CA ILE A 91 14.99 10.85 -1.08
C ILE A 91 15.54 11.57 0.13
N GLN A 92 14.63 12.17 0.90
CA GLN A 92 14.97 12.69 2.21
C GLN A 92 14.61 11.65 3.27
N LEU A 93 15.60 11.22 4.04
CA LEU A 93 15.42 10.33 5.17
C LEU A 93 14.96 11.14 6.39
N ASN A 94 13.83 10.78 6.99
CA ASN A 94 13.33 11.41 8.22
C ASN A 94 13.17 10.36 9.32
N ASP A 95 13.36 10.75 10.58
CA ASP A 95 13.08 9.90 11.74
C ASP A 95 13.74 8.51 11.65
N CYS A 96 15.05 8.51 11.38
CA CYS A 96 15.84 7.30 11.26
C CYS A 96 16.01 6.64 12.63
N HIS A 97 15.80 5.32 12.67
CA HIS A 97 16.14 4.46 13.79
C HIS A 97 17.03 3.33 13.31
N PHE A 98 18.05 3.00 14.08
CA PHE A 98 19.07 2.03 13.72
C PHE A 98 19.10 0.85 14.68
N HIS A 99 19.57 -0.29 14.17
CA HIS A 99 19.98 -1.40 15.00
C HIS A 99 21.27 -1.03 15.76
N SER A 100 21.48 -1.63 16.93
CA SER A 100 22.64 -1.34 17.80
C SER A 100 24.00 -1.68 17.18
N CYS A 101 24.03 -2.35 16.02
CA CYS A 101 25.27 -2.66 15.31
C CYS A 101 25.68 -1.59 14.30
N VAL A 102 24.87 -0.55 14.12
CA VAL A 102 25.15 0.58 13.23
C VAL A 102 25.91 1.65 13.99
N ASP A 103 26.92 2.21 13.35
CA ASP A 103 27.61 3.42 13.82
C ASP A 103 26.77 4.66 13.47
N GLU A 104 26.02 5.15 14.48
CA GLU A 104 25.19 6.35 14.34
C GLU A 104 26.01 7.63 14.17
N GLU A 105 27.26 7.69 14.67
CA GLU A 105 28.14 8.86 14.52
C GLU A 105 28.65 8.98 13.08
N ALA A 106 28.99 7.85 12.46
CA ALA A 106 29.32 7.77 11.04
C ALA A 106 28.14 8.22 10.16
N PHE A 107 26.91 7.81 10.50
CA PHE A 107 25.72 8.27 9.79
C PHE A 107 25.49 9.78 9.98
N ALA A 108 25.60 10.30 11.21
CA ALA A 108 25.37 11.71 11.50
C ALA A 108 26.38 12.66 10.80
N SER A 109 27.62 12.20 10.60
CA SER A 109 28.69 13.00 10.00
C SER A 109 28.80 12.84 8.48
N ALA A 110 28.66 11.61 7.98
CA ALA A 110 28.95 11.27 6.58
C ALA A 110 27.74 10.70 5.82
N HIS A 111 26.60 10.48 6.48
CA HIS A 111 25.40 9.87 5.87
C HIS A 111 25.66 8.49 5.24
N VAL A 112 26.65 7.76 5.77
CA VAL A 112 26.97 6.38 5.40
C VAL A 112 26.56 5.47 6.55
N ILE A 113 25.87 4.37 6.22
CA ILE A 113 25.44 3.39 7.21
C ILE A 113 26.57 2.37 7.35
N MET A 114 27.40 2.53 8.38
CA MET A 114 28.48 1.59 8.73
C MET A 114 27.99 0.64 9.82
N PHE A 115 28.22 -0.66 9.67
CA PHE A 115 27.75 -1.65 10.64
C PHE A 115 28.52 -2.96 10.60
N ASN A 116 28.52 -3.66 11.74
CA ASN A 116 28.95 -5.06 11.79
C ASN A 116 27.70 -5.95 11.74
N PRO A 117 27.48 -6.71 10.64
CA PRO A 117 26.25 -7.48 10.49
C PRO A 117 26.17 -8.64 11.49
N LEU A 118 24.94 -9.01 11.86
CA LEU A 118 24.69 -10.26 12.56
C LEU A 118 24.83 -11.43 11.58
N ASP A 119 25.58 -12.44 11.99
CA ASP A 119 25.88 -13.59 11.14
C ASP A 119 24.66 -14.51 10.93
N ALA A 120 24.47 -14.98 9.69
CA ALA A 120 23.43 -15.93 9.26
C ALA A 120 21.99 -15.62 9.73
N CYS A 121 21.70 -14.38 10.11
CA CYS A 121 20.42 -13.97 10.66
C CYS A 121 19.88 -12.76 9.91
N ARG A 122 18.57 -12.80 9.62
CA ARG A 122 17.87 -11.66 9.05
C ARG A 122 17.40 -10.74 10.17
N PHE A 123 17.83 -9.48 10.14
CA PHE A 123 17.42 -8.46 11.12
C PHE A 123 17.09 -7.13 10.44
N GLU A 124 16.33 -6.26 11.13
CA GLU A 124 16.08 -4.88 10.70
C GLU A 124 17.33 -4.05 11.03
N LEU A 125 18.05 -3.59 10.01
CA LEU A 125 19.25 -2.75 10.16
C LEU A 125 18.87 -1.31 10.50
N MET A 126 17.86 -0.79 9.79
CA MET A 126 17.33 0.54 10.04
C MET A 126 15.89 0.66 9.57
N ARG A 127 15.21 1.67 10.08
CA ARG A 127 13.93 2.15 9.55
C ARG A 127 13.91 3.66 9.51
N PHE A 128 13.20 4.23 8.55
CA PHE A 128 13.04 5.66 8.41
C PHE A 128 11.69 5.99 7.76
N ARG A 129 11.28 7.24 7.88
CA ARG A 129 10.08 7.79 7.24
C ARG A 129 10.47 8.62 6.03
N SER A 130 9.65 8.57 4.99
CA SER A 130 9.78 9.42 3.81
C SER A 130 8.42 9.86 3.29
N VAL A 131 8.46 10.85 2.39
CA VAL A 131 7.29 11.20 1.58
C VAL A 131 7.07 10.15 0.49
N PHE A 132 5.83 10.06 0.01
CA PHE A 132 5.52 9.29 -1.18
C PHE A 132 6.05 10.03 -2.40
N SER A 133 6.86 9.34 -3.20
CA SER A 133 7.64 9.97 -4.27
C SER A 133 6.91 10.10 -5.60
N GLU A 134 5.72 9.49 -5.74
CA GLU A 134 4.92 9.55 -6.96
C GLU A 134 3.69 10.46 -6.82
N LYS A 135 3.15 10.90 -7.97
CA LYS A 135 1.97 11.79 -8.02
C LYS A 135 0.65 11.03 -7.98
N THR A 136 0.65 9.79 -8.45
CA THR A 136 -0.53 8.94 -8.60
C THR A 136 -0.38 7.68 -7.77
N MET A 137 -1.47 6.95 -7.56
CA MET A 137 -1.47 5.62 -6.94
C MET A 137 -1.39 4.53 -8.02
N PRO A 138 -0.94 3.30 -7.70
CA PRO A 138 -0.87 2.18 -8.66
C PRO A 138 -2.16 1.91 -9.43
N PHE A 139 -3.30 2.14 -8.79
CA PHE A 139 -4.60 2.22 -9.41
C PHE A 139 -5.45 3.30 -8.74
N THR A 140 -6.49 3.74 -9.44
CA THR A 140 -7.52 4.63 -8.93
C THR A 140 -8.73 3.81 -8.47
N LEU A 141 -9.39 4.24 -7.40
CA LEU A 141 -10.62 3.63 -6.90
C LEU A 141 -11.66 4.73 -6.70
N ARG A 142 -12.74 4.68 -7.46
CA ARG A 142 -13.91 5.53 -7.24
C ARG A 142 -14.97 4.74 -6.50
N VAL A 143 -15.50 5.27 -5.40
CA VAL A 143 -16.58 4.64 -4.63
C VAL A 143 -17.74 5.61 -4.50
N THR A 144 -18.94 5.18 -4.88
CA THR A 144 -20.17 5.94 -4.71
C THR A 144 -21.18 5.17 -3.88
N ALA A 145 -21.86 5.85 -2.96
CA ALA A 145 -23.01 5.34 -2.24
C ALA A 145 -24.24 6.20 -2.50
N SER A 146 -25.39 5.56 -2.72
CA SER A 146 -26.71 6.18 -2.78
C SER A 146 -27.63 5.52 -1.77
N VAL A 147 -28.48 6.35 -1.14
CA VAL A 147 -29.50 5.89 -0.20
C VAL A 147 -30.82 6.49 -0.62
N ASN A 148 -31.79 5.64 -0.93
CA ASN A 148 -33.13 6.01 -1.35
C ASN A 148 -34.13 5.31 -0.41
N GLY A 149 -34.57 6.00 0.65
CA GLY A 149 -35.41 5.37 1.67
C GLY A 149 -34.72 4.20 2.37
N ALA A 150 -35.26 3.00 2.21
CA ALA A 150 -34.69 1.76 2.74
C ALA A 150 -33.69 1.07 1.78
N GLU A 151 -33.54 1.57 0.54
CA GLU A 151 -32.60 1.02 -0.43
C GLU A 151 -31.23 1.69 -0.30
N VAL A 152 -30.18 0.86 -0.23
CA VAL A 152 -28.79 1.28 -0.18
C VAL A 152 -28.04 0.65 -1.33
N GLU A 153 -27.42 1.49 -2.15
CA GLU A 153 -26.55 1.06 -3.25
C GLU A 153 -25.13 1.53 -3.04
N LEU A 154 -24.18 0.61 -3.26
CA LEU A 154 -22.75 0.86 -3.24
C LEU A 154 -22.15 0.40 -4.57
N GLN A 155 -21.45 1.30 -5.23
CA GLN A 155 -20.77 1.04 -6.50
C GLN A 155 -19.32 1.47 -6.40
N SER A 156 -18.43 0.69 -7.00
CA SER A 156 -17.01 1.04 -7.10
C SER A 156 -16.46 0.71 -8.47
N TRP A 157 -15.54 1.56 -8.93
CA TRP A 157 -14.79 1.39 -10.17
C TRP A 157 -13.30 1.51 -9.85
N LEU A 158 -12.55 0.47 -10.20
CA LEU A 158 -11.11 0.38 -10.08
C LEU A 158 -10.49 0.46 -11.47
N MET A 159 -9.47 1.30 -11.66
CA MET A 159 -8.77 1.43 -12.93
C MET A 159 -7.26 1.57 -12.71
N MET A 160 -6.47 0.81 -13.46
CA MET A 160 -5.01 0.85 -13.39
C MET A 160 -4.47 2.21 -13.82
N SER A 161 -3.52 2.74 -13.06
CA SER A 161 -2.78 3.93 -13.44
C SER A 161 -1.61 3.58 -14.37
N PRO A 162 -1.27 4.43 -15.35
CA PRO A 162 -0.04 4.28 -16.10
C PRO A 162 1.18 4.62 -15.22
N GLY A 163 2.34 4.02 -15.50
CA GLY A 163 3.62 4.51 -14.99
C GLY A 163 4.21 3.84 -13.74
N PHE A 164 3.68 2.69 -13.29
CA PHE A 164 4.28 1.92 -12.19
C PHE A 164 5.20 0.82 -12.72
N SER A 165 6.51 1.04 -12.59
CA SER A 165 7.58 0.12 -13.01
C SER A 165 8.46 -0.32 -11.84
N SER A 166 9.25 -1.37 -12.10
CA SER A 166 10.17 -1.94 -11.11
C SER A 166 11.39 -1.04 -10.86
N ASN A 167 11.94 -1.09 -9.63
CA ASN A 167 13.22 -0.46 -9.28
C ASN A 167 14.44 -1.11 -9.95
N ARG A 168 14.28 -2.31 -10.54
CA ARG A 168 15.36 -3.03 -11.23
C ARG A 168 15.21 -2.96 -12.75
N ASP A 169 13.98 -2.99 -13.25
CA ASP A 169 13.67 -2.95 -14.68
C ASP A 169 12.56 -1.92 -14.97
N PRO A 170 12.86 -0.81 -15.65
CA PRO A 170 11.87 0.22 -16.00
C PRO A 170 10.79 -0.29 -16.97
N LEU A 171 11.08 -1.35 -17.74
CA LEU A 171 10.18 -1.92 -18.74
C LEU A 171 9.21 -2.96 -18.14
N ALA A 172 9.51 -3.49 -16.95
CA ALA A 172 8.67 -4.45 -16.26
C ALA A 172 7.55 -3.74 -15.47
N GLN A 173 6.30 -3.95 -15.90
CA GLN A 173 5.14 -3.52 -15.13
C GLN A 173 5.00 -4.37 -13.87
N VAL A 174 5.07 -3.72 -12.71
CA VAL A 174 4.92 -4.41 -11.42
C VAL A 174 3.43 -4.64 -11.14
N PRO A 175 3.00 -5.89 -10.86
CA PRO A 175 1.61 -6.14 -10.50
C PRO A 175 1.31 -5.65 -9.08
N CYS A 176 0.05 -5.28 -8.84
CA CYS A 176 -0.51 -5.23 -7.49
C CYS A 176 -1.08 -6.61 -7.16
N GLU A 177 -0.65 -7.19 -6.05
CA GLU A 177 -1.05 -8.53 -5.60
C GLU A 177 -1.85 -8.43 -4.30
N ASN A 178 -2.68 -9.44 -4.04
CA ASN A 178 -3.48 -9.55 -2.81
C ASN A 178 -4.37 -8.33 -2.52
N VAL A 179 -4.88 -7.70 -3.58
CA VAL A 179 -5.66 -6.47 -3.46
C VAL A 179 -6.94 -6.74 -2.68
N MET A 180 -7.14 -5.98 -1.62
CA MET A 180 -8.26 -6.07 -0.71
C MET A 180 -8.91 -4.70 -0.57
N ILE A 181 -10.18 -4.59 -0.95
CA ILE A 181 -10.99 -3.39 -0.75
C ILE A 181 -12.08 -3.75 0.26
N ARG A 182 -12.08 -3.06 1.40
CA ARG A 182 -12.97 -3.29 2.52
C ARG A 182 -14.02 -2.20 2.57
N TYR A 183 -15.28 -2.62 2.43
CA TYR A 183 -16.46 -1.78 2.54
C TYR A 183 -17.06 -1.98 3.93
N PRO A 184 -16.87 -1.04 4.88
CA PRO A 184 -17.35 -1.24 6.24
C PRO A 184 -18.87 -1.36 6.30
N VAL A 185 -19.35 -2.37 7.01
CA VAL A 185 -20.78 -2.69 7.13
C VAL A 185 -21.24 -2.35 8.54
N PRO A 186 -22.25 -1.48 8.70
CA PRO A 186 -22.92 -1.25 9.97
C PRO A 186 -23.40 -2.57 10.61
N HIS A 187 -23.23 -2.72 11.92
CA HIS A 187 -23.60 -3.94 12.65
C HIS A 187 -25.04 -4.40 12.37
N LYS A 188 -25.99 -3.46 12.24
CA LYS A 188 -27.40 -3.74 11.95
C LYS A 188 -27.63 -4.44 10.60
N TRP A 189 -26.72 -4.28 9.64
CA TRP A 189 -26.85 -4.83 8.28
C TRP A 189 -26.21 -6.21 8.15
N VAL A 190 -25.44 -6.68 9.15
CA VAL A 190 -24.69 -7.94 9.07
C VAL A 190 -25.60 -9.13 8.76
N LYS A 191 -26.81 -9.16 9.34
CA LYS A 191 -27.86 -10.17 9.07
C LYS A 191 -28.18 -10.32 7.58
N ASN A 192 -28.12 -9.23 6.82
CA ASN A 192 -28.45 -9.22 5.40
C ASN A 192 -27.34 -9.86 4.56
N PHE A 193 -26.10 -9.93 5.05
CA PHE A 193 -24.97 -10.50 4.32
C PHE A 193 -24.66 -11.96 4.70
N ARG A 194 -25.50 -12.58 5.52
CA ARG A 194 -25.36 -13.97 5.97
C ARG A 194 -26.59 -14.77 5.57
N ARG A 195 -26.38 -16.07 5.40
CA ARG A 195 -27.45 -17.05 5.18
C ARG A 195 -27.22 -18.25 6.09
N ASP A 196 -28.30 -18.75 6.68
CA ASP A 196 -28.27 -19.98 7.43
C ASP A 196 -28.02 -21.19 6.52
N SER A 197 -27.21 -22.12 7.00
CA SER A 197 -26.93 -23.39 6.34
C SER A 197 -26.95 -24.50 7.39
N VAL A 198 -27.10 -25.75 6.93
CA VAL A 198 -27.07 -26.94 7.79
C VAL A 198 -25.76 -27.05 8.60
N LEU A 199 -24.68 -26.44 8.10
CA LEU A 199 -23.35 -26.38 8.74
C LEU A 199 -23.11 -25.07 9.53
N GLY A 200 -24.14 -24.27 9.77
CA GLY A 200 -24.08 -22.95 10.41
C GLY A 200 -24.21 -21.76 9.45
N GLU A 201 -24.08 -20.54 9.97
CA GLU A 201 -24.16 -19.31 9.17
C GLU A 201 -23.02 -19.20 8.15
N LYS A 202 -23.34 -18.82 6.91
CA LYS A 202 -22.36 -18.56 5.84
C LYS A 202 -22.56 -17.18 5.23
N SER A 203 -21.48 -16.49 4.91
CA SER A 203 -21.54 -15.20 4.20
C SER A 203 -21.99 -15.36 2.76
N LEU A 204 -22.84 -14.44 2.30
CA LEU A 204 -23.20 -14.31 0.89
C LEU A 204 -21.97 -13.94 0.05
N LYS A 205 -21.86 -14.54 -1.13
CA LYS A 205 -20.79 -14.27 -2.10
C LYS A 205 -21.35 -13.52 -3.30
N ALA A 206 -20.60 -12.54 -3.78
CA ALA A 206 -20.93 -11.79 -4.98
C ALA A 206 -20.92 -12.69 -6.22
N LYS A 207 -21.89 -12.47 -7.11
CA LYS A 207 -21.93 -13.10 -8.43
C LYS A 207 -20.93 -12.41 -9.36
N VAL A 208 -20.14 -13.18 -10.10
CA VAL A 208 -19.20 -12.62 -11.07
C VAL A 208 -19.97 -12.28 -12.36
N ASN A 209 -19.96 -11.01 -12.77
CA ASN A 209 -20.48 -10.58 -14.06
C ASN A 209 -19.37 -9.90 -14.87
N LYS A 210 -18.83 -10.62 -15.87
CA LYS A 210 -17.72 -10.12 -16.69
C LYS A 210 -18.14 -8.99 -17.62
N THR A 211 -19.43 -8.85 -17.92
CA THR A 211 -19.96 -7.67 -18.61
C THR A 211 -20.38 -6.66 -17.53
N ALA A 212 -19.84 -5.44 -17.57
CA ALA A 212 -20.12 -4.40 -16.56
C ALA A 212 -21.58 -3.88 -16.56
N ASN A 213 -22.53 -4.64 -17.09
CA ASN A 213 -23.95 -4.34 -17.09
C ASN A 213 -24.57 -4.81 -15.77
N PHE A 214 -24.70 -3.89 -14.83
CA PHE A 214 -25.41 -4.11 -13.57
C PHE A 214 -26.92 -3.92 -13.77
N GLY A 215 -27.58 -4.94 -14.35
CA GLY A 215 -29.04 -4.96 -14.43
C GLY A 215 -29.71 -5.11 -13.05
N SER A 216 -30.84 -4.45 -12.87
CA SER A 216 -31.66 -4.46 -11.65
C SER A 216 -32.61 -5.67 -11.63
N THR A 217 -32.10 -6.84 -11.29
CA THR A 217 -32.96 -7.95 -10.86
C THR A 217 -32.34 -8.68 -9.67
N SER A 218 -32.81 -8.34 -8.47
CA SER A 218 -32.85 -9.28 -7.35
C SER A 218 -33.93 -10.32 -7.68
N VAL A 219 -33.61 -11.61 -7.52
CA VAL A 219 -34.57 -12.71 -7.76
C VAL A 219 -35.37 -12.99 -6.48
N SER A 220 -35.06 -12.30 -5.38
CA SER A 220 -35.72 -12.41 -4.08
C SER A 220 -35.50 -11.09 -3.34
N GLY A 221 -36.57 -10.36 -3.00
CA GLY A 221 -36.55 -9.00 -2.42
C GLY A 221 -36.08 -8.89 -0.97
N SER A 222 -35.15 -9.74 -0.52
CA SER A 222 -34.61 -9.69 0.84
C SER A 222 -33.10 -9.91 0.94
N GLU A 223 -32.46 -10.51 -0.07
CA GLU A 223 -31.02 -10.72 -0.07
C GLU A 223 -30.28 -9.61 -0.85
N PRO A 224 -29.12 -9.14 -0.38
CA PRO A 224 -28.33 -8.14 -1.09
C PRO A 224 -27.84 -8.69 -2.43
N ALA A 225 -28.05 -7.91 -3.49
CA ALA A 225 -27.54 -8.21 -4.81
C ALA A 225 -26.09 -7.70 -4.92
N MET A 226 -25.13 -8.59 -4.61
CA MET A 226 -23.69 -8.32 -4.79
C MET A 226 -23.16 -8.85 -6.11
N ARG A 227 -22.44 -8.03 -6.86
CA ARG A 227 -21.80 -8.39 -8.14
C ARG A 227 -20.39 -7.81 -8.25
N VAL A 228 -19.50 -8.56 -8.91
CA VAL A 228 -18.13 -8.13 -9.21
C VAL A 228 -17.76 -8.47 -10.65
N THR A 229 -16.94 -7.64 -11.30
CA THR A 229 -16.40 -7.98 -12.64
C THR A 229 -15.11 -8.79 -12.56
N LEU A 230 -14.36 -8.66 -11.47
CA LEU A 230 -13.09 -9.33 -11.23
C LEU A 230 -12.97 -9.75 -9.77
N GLY A 231 -12.33 -10.89 -9.51
CA GLY A 231 -12.07 -11.36 -8.14
C GLY A 231 -13.32 -11.88 -7.44
N THR A 232 -13.34 -11.76 -6.11
CA THR A 232 -14.44 -12.26 -5.27
C THR A 232 -14.82 -11.23 -4.22
N ALA A 233 -16.10 -11.12 -3.86
CA ALA A 233 -16.53 -10.30 -2.74
C ALA A 233 -17.48 -11.06 -1.82
N LYS A 234 -17.31 -10.90 -0.51
CA LYS A 234 -18.16 -11.48 0.53
C LYS A 234 -18.03 -10.70 1.83
N TYR A 235 -19.01 -10.81 2.71
CA TYR A 235 -18.88 -10.29 4.06
C TYR A 235 -17.89 -11.11 4.89
N GLU A 236 -17.02 -10.42 5.61
CA GLU A 236 -16.06 -11.02 6.54
C GLU A 236 -16.15 -10.38 7.91
N HIS A 237 -16.47 -11.22 8.90
CA HIS A 237 -16.70 -10.77 10.26
C HIS A 237 -15.45 -10.19 10.90
N ALA A 238 -14.27 -10.75 10.63
CA ALA A 238 -12.98 -10.26 11.15
C ALA A 238 -12.71 -8.79 10.80
N PHE A 239 -13.30 -8.28 9.71
CA PHE A 239 -13.15 -6.90 9.27
C PHE A 239 -14.44 -6.07 9.41
N ASN A 240 -15.54 -6.68 9.88
CA ASN A 240 -16.88 -6.07 9.86
C ASN A 240 -17.22 -5.39 8.52
N SER A 241 -16.82 -6.01 7.41
CA SER A 241 -16.84 -5.39 6.09
C SER A 241 -17.24 -6.39 5.02
N VAL A 242 -17.83 -5.91 3.92
CA VAL A 242 -17.78 -6.64 2.64
C VAL A 242 -16.38 -6.46 2.08
N VAL A 243 -15.69 -7.56 1.81
CA VAL A 243 -14.30 -7.55 1.36
C VAL A 243 -14.26 -8.01 -0.09
N TRP A 244 -13.86 -7.11 -0.98
CA TRP A 244 -13.58 -7.39 -2.38
C TRP A 244 -12.10 -7.72 -2.55
N ARG A 245 -11.80 -8.97 -2.92
CA ARG A 245 -10.45 -9.47 -3.17
C ARG A 245 -10.17 -9.67 -4.64
N ILE A 246 -9.04 -9.14 -5.10
CA ILE A 246 -8.49 -9.35 -6.44
C ILE A 246 -7.06 -9.86 -6.27
N ASN A 247 -6.76 -11.05 -6.81
CA ASN A 247 -5.45 -11.68 -6.61
C ASN A 247 -4.32 -10.90 -7.26
N ARG A 248 -4.57 -10.31 -8.43
CA ARG A 248 -3.56 -9.63 -9.24
C ARG A 248 -4.16 -8.56 -10.13
N LEU A 249 -3.51 -7.40 -10.18
CA LEU A 249 -3.77 -6.31 -11.12
C LEU A 249 -2.46 -5.88 -11.80
N PRO A 250 -2.44 -5.56 -13.10
CA PRO A 250 -3.53 -5.76 -14.05
C PRO A 250 -3.86 -7.26 -14.21
N ASP A 251 -5.15 -7.56 -14.41
CA ASP A 251 -5.58 -8.92 -14.72
C ASP A 251 -5.08 -9.34 -16.11
N LYS A 252 -4.60 -10.58 -16.24
CA LYS A 252 -4.01 -11.08 -17.49
C LYS A 252 -5.04 -11.27 -18.61
N ASN A 253 -6.30 -11.45 -18.24
CA ASN A 253 -7.39 -11.80 -19.16
C ASN A 253 -8.31 -10.61 -19.48
N SER A 254 -8.05 -9.44 -18.88
CA SER A 254 -8.87 -8.26 -19.03
C SER A 254 -8.26 -7.31 -20.05
N ALA A 255 -9.10 -6.67 -20.87
CA ALA A 255 -8.65 -5.64 -21.79
C ALA A 255 -8.02 -4.46 -21.03
N ALA A 256 -6.91 -3.95 -21.53
CA ALA A 256 -6.23 -2.80 -20.95
C ALA A 256 -7.19 -1.60 -20.84
N GLY A 257 -7.22 -0.96 -19.67
CA GLY A 257 -8.05 0.22 -19.42
C GLY A 257 -9.52 -0.07 -19.10
N HIS A 258 -9.99 -1.32 -19.13
CA HIS A 258 -11.35 -1.64 -18.69
C HIS A 258 -11.45 -1.51 -17.15
N PRO A 259 -12.42 -0.75 -16.61
CA PRO A 259 -12.59 -0.64 -15.17
C PRO A 259 -13.08 -1.96 -14.58
N HIS A 260 -12.54 -2.33 -13.43
CA HIS A 260 -13.09 -3.41 -12.63
C HIS A 260 -14.09 -2.85 -11.62
N CYS A 261 -15.24 -3.50 -11.49
CA CYS A 261 -16.35 -2.93 -10.76
C CYS A 261 -16.82 -3.86 -9.64
N PHE A 262 -17.22 -3.25 -8.53
CA PHE A 262 -17.98 -3.87 -7.44
C PHE A 262 -19.33 -3.16 -7.33
N PHE A 263 -20.40 -3.94 -7.18
CA PHE A 263 -21.75 -3.46 -6.99
C PHE A 263 -22.40 -4.21 -5.83
N CYS A 264 -23.08 -3.48 -4.95
CA CYS A 264 -23.90 -4.05 -3.90
C CYS A 264 -25.18 -3.22 -3.79
N HIS A 265 -26.33 -3.87 -3.95
CA HIS A 265 -27.64 -3.29 -3.65
C HIS A 265 -28.23 -4.03 -2.45
N LEU A 266 -28.71 -3.28 -1.46
CA LEU A 266 -29.28 -3.78 -0.23
C LEU A 266 -30.62 -3.10 0.03
N GLU A 267 -31.67 -3.91 0.15
CA GLU A 267 -33.00 -3.45 0.55
C GLU A 267 -33.17 -3.73 2.06
N LEU A 268 -33.32 -2.67 2.85
CA LEU A 268 -33.48 -2.75 4.30
C LEU A 268 -34.97 -2.91 4.65
N GLY A 269 -35.26 -3.49 5.83
CA GLY A 269 -36.65 -3.63 6.29
C GLY A 269 -37.32 -2.29 6.66
N SER A 270 -36.52 -1.25 6.92
CA SER A 270 -36.97 0.11 7.19
C SER A 270 -35.82 1.10 6.93
N ASP A 271 -36.17 2.29 6.46
CA ASP A 271 -35.29 3.47 6.37
C ASP A 271 -34.58 3.82 7.70
N ARG A 272 -35.18 3.49 8.85
CA ARG A 272 -34.58 3.65 10.18
C ARG A 272 -33.34 2.78 10.42
N GLU A 273 -33.15 1.74 9.60
CA GLU A 273 -31.94 0.92 9.65
C GLU A 273 -30.74 1.60 8.96
N VAL A 274 -30.95 2.66 8.19
CA VAL A 274 -29.87 3.48 7.61
C VAL A 274 -29.21 4.32 8.70
N PRO A 275 -27.88 4.23 8.89
CA PRO A 275 -27.17 5.08 9.83
C PRO A 275 -27.26 6.57 9.47
N SER A 276 -27.45 7.44 10.48
CA SER A 276 -27.41 8.90 10.33
C SER A 276 -26.09 9.40 9.73
N HIS A 277 -25.00 8.71 10.03
CA HIS A 277 -23.70 8.93 9.43
C HIS A 277 -23.25 7.68 8.67
N PHE A 278 -23.42 7.71 7.34
CA PHE A 278 -22.84 6.71 6.45
C PHE A 278 -21.30 6.73 6.56
N VAL A 279 -20.68 5.56 6.40
CA VAL A 279 -19.23 5.41 6.39
C VAL A 279 -18.60 6.38 5.37
N ARG A 280 -17.48 7.01 5.75
CA ARG A 280 -16.85 8.05 4.91
C ARG A 280 -15.75 7.53 4.02
N TYR A 281 -15.16 6.39 4.36
CA TYR A 281 -14.01 5.81 3.68
C TYR A 281 -14.18 4.31 3.48
N VAL A 282 -13.56 3.79 2.43
CA VAL A 282 -13.23 2.37 2.30
C VAL A 282 -11.74 2.19 2.59
N ASP A 283 -11.36 1.06 3.16
CA ASP A 283 -9.96 0.70 3.35
C ASP A 283 -9.47 -0.13 2.17
N VAL A 284 -8.25 0.13 1.72
CA VAL A 284 -7.61 -0.55 0.60
C VAL A 284 -6.24 -1.03 1.04
N ASP A 285 -5.96 -2.32 0.81
CA ASP A 285 -4.68 -2.95 1.12
C ASP A 285 -4.19 -3.77 -0.09
N PHE A 286 -2.91 -3.68 -0.43
CA PHE A 286 -2.29 -4.55 -1.45
C PHE A 286 -0.77 -4.56 -1.37
N ASP A 287 -0.16 -5.55 -2.02
CA ASP A 287 1.29 -5.70 -2.12
C ASP A 287 1.79 -5.41 -3.54
N MET A 288 2.98 -4.85 -3.67
CA MET A 288 3.68 -4.68 -4.94
C MET A 288 5.12 -5.19 -4.84
N PRO A 289 5.40 -6.41 -5.34
CA PRO A 289 6.76 -6.96 -5.32
C PRO A 289 7.69 -6.17 -6.24
N ALA A 290 8.98 -6.09 -5.91
CA ALA A 290 9.99 -5.39 -6.73
C ALA A 290 9.69 -3.91 -7.02
N SER A 291 8.96 -3.23 -6.12
CA SER A 291 8.64 -1.80 -6.20
C SER A 291 8.98 -1.06 -4.91
N SER A 292 8.93 0.27 -4.96
CA SER A 292 9.13 1.15 -3.82
C SER A 292 8.20 2.36 -3.91
N ALA A 293 7.51 2.64 -2.82
CA ALA A 293 6.68 3.82 -2.61
C ALA A 293 7.53 5.05 -2.21
N SER A 294 8.59 4.84 -1.45
CA SER A 294 9.55 5.88 -1.05
C SER A 294 10.47 6.29 -2.21
N LYS A 295 10.71 5.37 -3.15
CA LYS A 295 11.82 5.41 -4.13
C LYS A 295 13.20 5.36 -3.48
N ALA A 296 13.28 4.81 -2.26
CA ALA A 296 14.55 4.41 -1.67
C ALA A 296 15.25 3.39 -2.56
N ALA A 297 16.54 3.61 -2.79
CA ALA A 297 17.40 2.72 -3.53
C ALA A 297 18.73 2.57 -2.83
N VAL A 298 19.18 1.31 -2.71
CA VAL A 298 20.54 0.98 -2.33
C VAL A 298 21.45 1.34 -3.50
N ARG A 299 22.33 2.31 -3.27
CA ARG A 299 23.31 2.84 -4.23
C ARG A 299 24.63 2.08 -4.17
N SER A 300 25.00 1.60 -2.97
CA SER A 300 26.22 0.82 -2.79
C SER A 300 26.13 -0.13 -1.60
N ILE A 301 26.86 -1.25 -1.72
CA ILE A 301 27.12 -2.18 -0.62
C ILE A 301 28.61 -2.52 -0.70
N SER A 302 29.36 -2.26 0.37
CA SER A 302 30.77 -2.65 0.49
C SER A 302 31.00 -3.50 1.73
N VAL A 303 31.94 -4.43 1.64
CA VAL A 303 32.41 -5.25 2.77
C VAL A 303 33.91 -5.04 2.89
N GLU A 304 34.38 -4.58 4.04
CA GLU A 304 35.79 -4.24 4.23
C GLU A 304 36.69 -5.46 4.02
N GLY A 305 37.78 -5.27 3.29
CA GLY A 305 38.76 -6.32 2.99
C GLY A 305 38.29 -7.41 2.02
N LYS A 306 37.07 -7.32 1.47
CA LYS A 306 36.48 -8.36 0.62
C LYS A 306 35.84 -7.82 -0.65
N THR A 307 36.33 -8.27 -1.81
CA THR A 307 35.83 -7.83 -3.13
C THR A 307 34.86 -8.82 -3.77
N ASP A 308 34.93 -10.09 -3.36
CA ASP A 308 34.26 -11.20 -4.05
C ASP A 308 32.91 -11.58 -3.44
N VAL A 309 32.39 -10.75 -2.53
CA VAL A 309 31.10 -10.95 -1.86
C VAL A 309 29.95 -10.71 -2.84
N ARG A 310 29.04 -11.68 -2.95
CA ARG A 310 27.81 -11.52 -3.74
C ARG A 310 26.83 -10.59 -3.04
N LYS A 311 26.28 -9.63 -3.79
CA LYS A 311 25.41 -8.57 -3.25
C LYS A 311 24.04 -8.65 -3.89
N TRP A 312 23.02 -8.76 -3.07
CA TRP A 312 21.62 -8.85 -3.50
C TRP A 312 20.81 -7.73 -2.88
N VAL A 313 19.91 -7.15 -3.67
CA VAL A 313 18.97 -6.14 -3.19
C VAL A 313 17.57 -6.48 -3.67
N ASN A 314 16.64 -6.59 -2.72
CA ASN A 314 15.23 -6.81 -3.01
C ASN A 314 14.40 -5.62 -2.54
N TYR A 315 13.36 -5.31 -3.31
CA TYR A 315 12.42 -4.24 -3.01
C TYR A 315 11.01 -4.82 -2.90
N ALA A 316 10.22 -4.32 -1.96
CA ALA A 316 8.79 -4.60 -1.89
C ALA A 316 8.07 -3.40 -1.26
N ALA A 317 6.82 -3.17 -1.67
CA ALA A 317 5.98 -2.16 -1.07
C ALA A 317 4.62 -2.75 -0.70
N HIS A 318 4.18 -2.46 0.51
CA HIS A 318 2.81 -2.69 0.97
C HIS A 318 2.08 -1.35 1.03
N TYR A 319 0.87 -1.30 0.50
CA TYR A 319 0.04 -0.09 0.50
C TYR A 319 -1.19 -0.34 1.36
N SER A 320 -1.43 0.53 2.33
CA SER A 320 -2.63 0.53 3.18
C SER A 320 -3.21 1.95 3.25
N TYR A 321 -4.36 2.21 2.64
CA TYR A 321 -4.92 3.57 2.59
C TYR A 321 -6.43 3.60 2.57
N LYS A 322 -6.96 4.79 2.85
CA LYS A 322 -8.40 5.06 2.88
C LYS A 322 -8.84 5.86 1.67
N VAL A 323 -9.96 5.51 1.06
CA VAL A 323 -10.54 6.25 -0.09
C VAL A 323 -11.92 6.78 0.27
N GLY A 324 -12.13 8.09 0.06
CA GLY A 324 -13.40 8.74 0.36
C GLY A 324 -14.58 8.24 -0.49
N ILE A 325 -15.74 8.04 0.14
CA ILE A 325 -16.98 7.63 -0.53
C ILE A 325 -17.76 8.87 -1.00
N GLU A 326 -18.08 8.92 -2.30
CA GLU A 326 -18.99 9.92 -2.87
C GLU A 326 -20.43 9.58 -2.54
N ARG A 327 -21.18 10.52 -1.95
CA ARG A 327 -22.62 10.36 -1.71
C ARG A 327 -23.41 10.97 -2.86
N LYS A 328 -24.15 10.15 -3.60
CA LYS A 328 -25.16 10.63 -4.53
C LYS A 328 -26.41 10.98 -3.71
N LYS A 329 -26.76 12.26 -3.63
CA LYS A 329 -28.09 12.66 -3.15
C LYS A 329 -29.07 12.36 -4.29
N SER A 330 -30.20 11.72 -3.98
CA SER A 330 -31.34 11.69 -4.89
C SER A 330 -31.77 13.13 -5.12
N LEU A 331 -31.62 13.60 -6.36
CA LEU A 331 -32.34 14.77 -6.83
C LEU A 331 -33.78 14.29 -7.03
N ASN A 332 -34.69 14.68 -6.14
CA ASN A 332 -36.11 14.62 -6.46
C ASN A 332 -36.33 15.50 -7.70
N PRO A 333 -36.89 14.98 -8.81
CA PRO A 333 -37.24 15.78 -9.97
C PRO A 333 -38.26 16.90 -9.67
N ASP A 334 -38.95 16.81 -8.52
CA ASP A 334 -40.02 17.74 -8.13
C ASP A 334 -39.53 19.10 -7.58
N ASN A 335 -38.20 19.31 -7.49
CA ASN A 335 -37.63 20.60 -7.10
C ASN A 335 -36.98 21.37 -8.25
N LEU A 336 -37.32 21.08 -9.51
CA LEU A 336 -37.15 22.04 -10.61
C LEU A 336 -38.33 23.03 -10.60
N GLY A 337 -38.36 23.93 -9.62
CA GLY A 337 -39.47 24.88 -9.53
C GLY A 337 -39.46 25.76 -8.29
N LYS A 338 -38.33 26.42 -8.01
CA LYS A 338 -38.21 27.68 -7.26
C LYS A 338 -36.75 27.87 -6.87
N ASP A 339 -35.99 28.49 -7.74
CA ASP A 339 -34.85 29.34 -7.39
C ASP A 339 -34.54 30.17 -8.64
N SER A 340 -35.46 31.09 -8.96
CA SER A 340 -35.15 32.26 -9.78
C SER A 340 -34.79 33.39 -8.83
N ASP A 341 -33.50 33.72 -8.81
CA ASP A 341 -32.88 34.99 -8.45
C ASP A 341 -33.58 35.89 -7.43
N ASN A 342 -33.01 35.94 -6.24
CA ASN A 342 -32.94 37.18 -5.47
C ASN A 342 -31.60 37.25 -4.74
N ALA A 343 -30.59 37.77 -5.44
CA ALA A 343 -29.33 38.19 -4.84
C ALA A 343 -28.93 39.59 -5.34
N LYS A 344 -29.49 40.59 -4.64
CA LYS A 344 -28.88 41.86 -4.22
C LYS A 344 -28.09 42.70 -5.24
N GLU A 345 -28.53 43.95 -5.39
CA GLU A 345 -27.61 45.08 -5.39
C GLU A 345 -28.13 46.17 -4.44
N CYS A 346 -27.40 46.36 -3.35
CA CYS A 346 -27.55 47.48 -2.42
C CYS A 346 -26.17 48.13 -2.39
N ALA A 347 -25.98 49.16 -3.22
CA ALA A 347 -24.85 50.06 -3.15
C ALA A 347 -25.40 51.48 -2.99
N VAL A 348 -25.00 52.10 -1.89
CA VAL A 348 -25.33 53.45 -1.50
C VAL A 348 -24.26 54.38 -2.09
N GLN A 349 -24.74 55.50 -2.64
CA GLN A 349 -24.06 56.70 -3.16
C GLN A 349 -23.48 56.63 -4.58
#